data_AF-V8NCF6-F1
#
_entry.id   AF-V8NCF6-F1
#
_cell.length_a   1.000
_cell.length_b   1.000
_cell.length_c   1.000
_cell.angle_alpha   90.00
_cell.angle_beta   90.00
_cell.angle_gamma   90.00
#
_symmetry.space_group_name_H-M   'P 1'
#
loop_
_entity.id
_entity.type
_entity.pdbx_description
1 polymer ?
#
loop_
_entity_poly.entity_id
_entity_poly.type
_entity_poly.pdbx_seq_one_letter_code
_entity_poly.pdbx_strand_id
1 'polypeptide(L)'
;MPVSFQRELKEQLQTLQDSERGHTEALALLKHQLAETKSSAKSLRATIGEAFERLHRLLRERQKAMLEELEADTARTLTDIEQKIQRYGLQLRKVQEVPATLTLDPATAHQRLILSDDCTLVSYGNLHPQPLQDSPKRFDVQVSVVVSEKTQWMIGLAHEAVTRKGNIQIQPSRGFYCIVMHDGNQYSACTEPWTRLNVKSKLEKVGVFLDYAKGLLIFYNADDMSWLYTFREKFPGKLCSYFSPGQSHANGKNVQPLRINTIRI
;
A
#
# COMPACT_ATOMS: atom_id res chain seq x y z
N MET A 1 -69.28 -56.91 -78.82
CA MET A 1 -68.54 -56.45 -77.62
C MET A 1 -69.42 -56.69 -76.41
N PRO A 2 -69.03 -57.49 -75.42
CA PRO A 2 -69.94 -57.94 -74.37
C PRO A 2 -70.18 -56.82 -73.34
N VAL A 3 -71.45 -56.70 -72.90
CA VAL A 3 -71.98 -55.67 -72.00
C VAL A 3 -71.26 -55.60 -70.64
N SER A 4 -70.59 -56.67 -70.22
CA SER A 4 -69.77 -56.72 -69.01
C SER A 4 -68.59 -55.75 -69.05
N PHE A 5 -67.93 -55.60 -70.20
CA PHE A 5 -66.75 -54.76 -70.36
C PHE A 5 -67.08 -53.26 -70.25
N GLN A 6 -68.26 -52.84 -70.71
CA GLN A 6 -68.70 -51.44 -70.60
C GLN A 6 -69.07 -51.05 -69.16
N ARG A 7 -69.61 -51.98 -68.36
CA ARG A 7 -69.91 -51.73 -66.95
C ARG A 7 -68.62 -51.56 -66.15
N GLU A 8 -67.65 -52.44 -66.37
CA GLU A 8 -66.36 -52.40 -65.68
C GLU A 8 -65.57 -51.12 -65.97
N LEU A 9 -65.58 -50.67 -67.23
CA LEU A 9 -64.95 -49.39 -67.60
C LEU A 9 -65.62 -48.18 -66.91
N LYS A 10 -66.94 -48.23 -66.69
CA LYS A 10 -67.69 -47.17 -66.02
C LYS A 10 -67.39 -47.11 -64.52
N GLU A 11 -67.23 -48.27 -63.88
CA GLU A 11 -66.80 -48.36 -62.47
C GLU A 11 -65.35 -47.90 -62.28
N GLN A 12 -64.45 -48.24 -63.20
CA GLN A 12 -63.07 -47.72 -63.20
C GLN A 12 -63.02 -46.21 -63.41
N LEU A 13 -63.87 -45.66 -64.28
CA LEU A 13 -63.95 -44.21 -64.48
C LEU A 13 -64.47 -43.48 -63.22
N GLN A 14 -65.49 -44.04 -62.57
CA GLN A 14 -66.05 -43.47 -61.34
C GLN A 14 -65.02 -43.46 -60.20
N THR A 15 -64.32 -44.57 -60.01
CA THR A 15 -63.26 -44.67 -58.99
C THR A 15 -62.10 -43.71 -59.25
N LEU A 16 -61.71 -43.52 -60.52
CA LEU A 16 -60.72 -42.51 -60.90
C LEU A 16 -61.20 -41.08 -60.61
N GLN A 17 -62.47 -40.77 -60.90
CA GLN A 17 -63.04 -39.45 -60.62
C GLN A 17 -63.14 -39.14 -59.13
N ASP A 18 -63.50 -40.13 -58.31
CA ASP A 18 -63.57 -39.96 -56.86
C ASP A 18 -62.16 -39.86 -56.24
N SER A 19 -61.18 -40.59 -56.80
CA SER A 19 -59.77 -40.45 -56.45
C SER A 19 -59.20 -39.07 -56.82
N GLU A 20 -59.48 -38.59 -58.04
CA GLU A 20 -59.09 -37.25 -58.49
C GLU A 20 -59.65 -36.17 -57.57
N ARG A 21 -60.95 -36.28 -57.22
CA ARG A 21 -61.58 -35.36 -56.27
C ARG A 21 -60.88 -35.36 -54.91
N GLY A 22 -60.63 -36.55 -54.34
CA GLY A 22 -59.91 -36.69 -53.07
C GLY A 22 -58.49 -36.09 -53.12
N HIS A 23 -57.78 -36.28 -54.23
CA HIS A 23 -56.46 -35.67 -54.44
C HIS A 23 -56.53 -34.14 -54.57
N THR A 24 -57.55 -33.59 -55.23
CA THR A 24 -57.73 -32.12 -55.33
C THR A 24 -58.02 -31.48 -53.98
N GLU A 25 -58.86 -32.11 -53.15
CA GLU A 25 -59.17 -31.64 -51.81
C GLU A 25 -57.93 -31.70 -50.90
N ALA A 26 -57.19 -32.80 -50.93
CA ALA A 26 -55.93 -32.94 -50.18
C ALA A 26 -54.90 -31.88 -50.61
N LEU A 27 -54.79 -31.60 -51.91
CA LEU A 27 -53.88 -30.59 -52.44
C LEU A 27 -54.29 -29.17 -52.02
N ALA A 28 -55.60 -28.88 -51.94
CA ALA A 28 -56.10 -27.61 -51.41
C ALA A 28 -55.75 -27.45 -49.91
N LEU A 29 -55.93 -28.51 -49.11
CA LEU A 29 -55.58 -28.50 -47.69
C LEU A 29 -54.06 -28.28 -47.47
N LEU A 30 -53.22 -29.00 -48.21
CA LEU A 30 -51.76 -28.84 -48.13
C LEU A 30 -51.32 -27.42 -48.53
N LYS A 31 -51.95 -26.83 -49.56
CA LYS A 31 -51.69 -25.43 -49.95
C LYS A 31 -52.04 -24.45 -48.82
N HIS A 32 -53.15 -24.67 -48.13
CA HIS A 32 -53.55 -23.85 -46.99
C HIS A 32 -52.54 -23.97 -45.84
N GLN A 33 -52.19 -25.19 -45.43
CA GLN A 33 -51.22 -25.45 -44.37
C GLN A 33 -49.84 -24.84 -44.70
N LEU A 34 -49.40 -24.94 -45.96
CA LEU A 34 -48.16 -24.31 -46.41
C LEU A 34 -48.20 -22.79 -46.26
N ALA A 35 -49.32 -22.15 -46.61
CA ALA A 35 -49.50 -20.71 -46.48
C ALA A 35 -49.48 -20.26 -45.01
N GLU A 36 -50.19 -20.96 -44.12
CA GLU A 36 -50.21 -20.68 -42.68
C GLU A 36 -48.82 -20.87 -42.05
N THR A 37 -48.13 -21.96 -42.40
CA THR A 37 -46.78 -22.24 -41.87
C THR A 37 -45.80 -21.18 -42.34
N LYS A 38 -45.88 -20.75 -43.60
CA LYS A 38 -45.04 -19.67 -44.15
C LYS A 38 -45.30 -18.32 -43.47
N SER A 39 -46.57 -18.01 -43.19
CA SER A 39 -46.96 -16.81 -42.45
C SER A 39 -46.43 -16.86 -41.02
N SER A 40 -46.60 -17.98 -40.33
CA SER A 40 -46.13 -18.22 -38.96
C SER A 40 -44.60 -18.11 -38.87
N ALA A 41 -43.87 -18.71 -39.80
CA ALA A 41 -42.41 -18.62 -39.87
C ALA A 41 -41.93 -17.18 -40.11
N LYS A 42 -42.63 -16.40 -40.95
CA LYS A 42 -42.33 -14.98 -41.16
C LYS A 42 -42.56 -14.16 -39.88
N SER A 43 -43.67 -14.39 -39.19
CA SER A 43 -43.96 -13.74 -37.91
C SER A 43 -42.91 -14.07 -36.86
N LEU A 44 -42.57 -15.34 -36.70
CA LEU A 44 -41.56 -15.79 -35.74
C LEU A 44 -40.19 -15.17 -36.02
N ARG A 45 -39.79 -15.11 -37.30
CA ARG A 45 -38.54 -14.45 -37.70
C ARG A 45 -38.52 -12.97 -37.32
N ALA A 46 -39.63 -12.25 -37.49
CA ALA A 46 -39.75 -10.86 -37.09
C ALA A 46 -39.63 -10.70 -35.57
N THR A 47 -40.37 -11.49 -34.81
CA THR A 47 -40.32 -11.48 -33.33
C THR A 47 -38.91 -11.77 -32.81
N ILE A 48 -38.22 -12.75 -33.39
CA ILE A 48 -36.82 -13.06 -33.03
C ILE A 48 -35.92 -11.85 -33.33
N GLY A 49 -36.05 -11.23 -34.50
CA GLY A 49 -35.28 -10.03 -34.85
C GLY A 49 -35.48 -8.88 -33.87
N GLU A 50 -36.73 -8.59 -33.51
CA GLU A 50 -37.06 -7.55 -32.53
C GLU A 50 -36.50 -7.86 -31.14
N ALA A 51 -36.55 -9.12 -30.72
CA ALA A 51 -35.98 -9.56 -29.44
C ALA A 51 -34.46 -9.36 -29.40
N PHE A 52 -33.75 -9.70 -30.48
CA PHE A 52 -32.30 -9.47 -30.59
C PHE A 52 -31.96 -7.97 -30.58
N GLU A 53 -32.69 -7.14 -31.32
CA GLU A 53 -32.47 -5.69 -31.31
C GLU A 53 -32.69 -5.09 -29.92
N ARG A 54 -33.75 -5.53 -29.23
CA ARG A 54 -34.01 -5.10 -27.84
C ARG A 54 -32.88 -5.51 -26.92
N LEU A 55 -32.38 -6.75 -27.04
CA LEU A 55 -31.25 -7.24 -26.24
C LEU A 55 -29.96 -6.44 -26.52
N HIS A 56 -29.63 -6.21 -27.78
CA HIS A 56 -28.45 -5.43 -28.16
C HIS A 56 -28.52 -3.98 -27.68
N ARG A 57 -29.71 -3.37 -27.68
CA ARG A 57 -29.91 -2.05 -27.07
C ARG A 57 -29.67 -2.08 -25.56
N LEU A 58 -30.28 -3.03 -24.84
CA LEU A 58 -30.10 -3.16 -23.39
C LEU A 58 -28.64 -3.40 -23.01
N LEU A 59 -27.92 -4.24 -23.76
CA LEU A 59 -26.50 -4.49 -23.52
C LEU A 59 -25.65 -3.23 -23.71
N ARG A 60 -25.90 -2.44 -24.77
CA ARG A 60 -25.21 -1.17 -25.00
C ARG A 60 -25.48 -0.14 -23.91
N GLU A 61 -26.74 0.00 -23.51
CA GLU A 61 -27.14 0.90 -22.42
C GLU A 61 -26.50 0.48 -21.08
N ARG A 62 -26.49 -0.82 -20.78
CA ARG A 62 -25.87 -1.35 -19.56
C ARG A 62 -24.36 -1.15 -19.54
N GLN A 63 -23.69 -1.38 -20.67
CA GLN A 63 -22.25 -1.15 -20.80
C GLN A 63 -21.91 0.32 -20.57
N LYS A 64 -22.67 1.24 -21.16
CA LYS A 64 -22.48 2.68 -20.97
C LYS A 64 -22.67 3.09 -19.51
N ALA A 65 -23.76 2.65 -18.87
CA ALA A 65 -24.03 2.97 -17.47
C ALA A 65 -22.92 2.45 -16.52
N MET A 66 -22.40 1.24 -16.75
CA MET A 66 -21.29 0.71 -15.95
C MET A 66 -20.01 1.53 -16.11
N LEU A 67 -19.73 2.06 -17.31
CA LEU A 67 -18.56 2.90 -17.53
C LEU A 67 -18.68 4.24 -16.80
N GLU A 68 -19.85 4.89 -16.89
CA GLU A 68 -20.13 6.16 -16.19
C GLU A 68 -20.06 6.00 -14.66
N GLU A 69 -20.54 4.87 -14.11
CA GLU A 69 -20.43 4.55 -12.69
C GLU A 69 -18.97 4.39 -12.25
N LEU A 70 -18.17 3.66 -13.03
CA LEU A 70 -16.74 3.47 -12.77
C LEU A 70 -15.95 4.79 -12.82
N GLU A 71 -16.23 5.64 -13.80
CA GLU A 71 -15.61 6.96 -13.91
C GLU A 71 -15.97 7.85 -12.72
N ALA A 72 -17.23 7.84 -12.28
CA ALA A 72 -17.68 8.60 -11.13
C ALA A 72 -17.04 8.12 -9.81
N ASP A 73 -16.93 6.81 -9.60
CA ASP A 73 -16.26 6.24 -8.43
C ASP A 73 -14.75 6.54 -8.41
N THR A 74 -14.12 6.49 -9.59
CA THR A 74 -12.70 6.83 -9.74
C THR A 74 -12.47 8.31 -9.44
N ALA A 75 -13.30 9.21 -9.95
CA ALA A 75 -13.22 10.65 -9.70
C ALA A 75 -13.39 10.99 -8.20
N ARG A 76 -14.33 10.32 -7.52
CA ARG A 76 -14.51 10.44 -6.06
C ARG A 76 -13.25 9.99 -5.30
N THR A 77 -12.70 8.84 -5.67
CA THR A 77 -11.48 8.29 -5.04
C THR A 77 -10.28 9.21 -5.24
N LEU A 78 -10.09 9.76 -6.45
CA LEU A 78 -9.03 10.72 -6.74
C LEU A 78 -9.17 11.99 -5.90
N THR A 79 -10.38 12.53 -5.81
CA THR A 79 -10.66 13.71 -4.98
C THR A 79 -10.33 13.45 -3.51
N ASP A 80 -10.69 12.29 -2.97
CA ASP A 80 -10.35 11.89 -1.60
C ASP A 80 -8.84 11.79 -1.37
N ILE A 81 -8.10 11.25 -2.34
CA ILE A 81 -6.64 11.18 -2.29
C ILE A 81 -6.02 12.58 -2.33
N GLU A 82 -6.47 13.45 -3.23
CA GLU A 82 -6.02 14.85 -3.32
C GLU A 82 -6.27 15.61 -2.02
N GLN A 83 -7.46 15.48 -1.42
CA GLN A 83 -7.77 16.09 -0.14
C GLN A 83 -6.87 15.56 0.98
N LYS A 84 -6.58 14.25 1.01
CA LYS A 84 -5.62 13.67 1.98
C LYS A 84 -4.23 14.26 1.78
N ILE A 85 -3.75 14.35 0.54
CA ILE A 85 -2.46 14.97 0.20
C ILE A 85 -2.43 16.43 0.69
N GLN A 86 -3.47 17.22 0.44
CA GLN A 86 -3.56 18.60 0.91
C GLN A 86 -3.55 18.69 2.44
N ARG A 87 -4.32 17.85 3.14
CA ARG A 87 -4.33 17.81 4.62
C ARG A 87 -2.96 17.47 5.18
N TYR A 88 -2.30 16.45 4.64
CA TYR A 88 -0.94 16.08 5.06
C TYR A 88 0.06 17.19 4.73
N GLY A 89 -0.05 17.83 3.56
CA GLY A 89 0.77 18.98 3.20
C GLY A 89 0.61 20.16 4.17
N LEU A 90 -0.62 20.46 4.60
CA LEU A 90 -0.88 21.50 5.61
C LEU A 90 -0.36 21.11 7.00
N GLN A 91 -0.49 19.84 7.39
CA GLN A 91 0.08 19.34 8.65
C GLN A 91 1.61 19.44 8.64
N LEU A 92 2.27 19.09 7.53
CA LEU A 92 3.71 19.24 7.36
C LEU A 92 4.15 20.71 7.45
N ARG A 93 3.39 21.65 6.87
CA ARG A 93 3.65 23.09 7.02
C ARG A 93 3.50 23.59 8.46
N LYS A 94 2.63 22.99 9.27
CA LYS A 94 2.52 23.32 10.70
C LYS A 94 3.69 22.75 11.54
N VAL A 95 4.29 21.66 11.10
CA VAL A 95 5.55 21.13 11.67
C VAL A 95 6.75 22.00 11.27
N GLN A 96 6.60 22.88 10.26
CA GLN A 96 7.65 23.79 9.78
C GLN A 96 7.98 24.95 10.74
N GLU A 97 7.16 25.18 11.77
CA GLU A 97 7.48 26.10 12.88
C GLU A 97 8.22 25.36 14.00
N VAL A 98 9.38 24.74 13.70
CA VAL A 98 10.31 24.27 14.74
C VAL A 98 11.43 25.29 14.90
N PRO A 99 11.48 26.07 15.99
CA PRO A 99 12.65 26.87 16.29
C PRO A 99 13.72 25.97 16.91
N ALA A 100 14.93 26.10 16.38
CA ALA A 100 16.23 25.58 16.85
C ALA A 100 16.70 24.19 16.34
N THR A 101 17.96 24.19 15.93
CA THR A 101 18.79 23.05 15.57
C THR A 101 18.93 22.09 16.76
N LEU A 102 18.75 20.79 16.56
CA LEU A 102 18.99 19.79 17.59
C LEU A 102 20.51 19.60 17.80
N THR A 103 20.99 19.78 19.02
CA THR A 103 22.40 19.56 19.41
C THR A 103 22.50 18.43 20.44
N LEU A 104 23.62 17.71 20.42
CA LEU A 104 24.02 16.76 21.46
C LEU A 104 24.32 17.48 22.76
N ASP A 105 24.05 16.83 23.89
CA ASP A 105 24.36 17.34 25.23
C ASP A 105 25.73 16.78 25.69
N PRO A 106 26.79 17.62 25.77
CA PRO A 106 28.12 17.19 26.18
C PRO A 106 28.18 16.59 27.59
N ALA A 107 27.30 17.03 28.50
CA ALA A 107 27.27 16.54 29.87
C ALA A 107 26.80 15.08 29.97
N THR A 108 26.20 14.55 28.90
CA THR A 108 25.68 13.18 28.84
C THR A 108 26.55 12.23 28.01
N ALA A 109 27.58 12.74 27.33
CA ALA A 109 28.44 11.95 26.48
C ALA A 109 29.36 11.01 27.29
N HIS A 110 29.50 9.76 26.83
CA HIS A 110 30.44 8.82 27.43
C HIS A 110 31.88 9.29 27.20
N GLN A 111 32.79 9.12 28.17
CA GLN A 111 34.21 9.55 28.14
C GLN A 111 35.07 9.08 26.95
N ARG A 112 34.53 8.21 26.09
CA ARG A 112 35.20 7.65 24.90
C ARG A 112 34.65 8.23 23.60
N LEU A 113 33.67 9.12 23.71
CA LEU A 113 33.04 9.78 22.59
C LEU A 113 33.64 11.17 22.42
N ILE A 114 33.85 11.57 21.18
CA ILE A 114 34.27 12.91 20.79
C ILE A 114 33.07 13.56 20.12
N LEU A 115 32.74 14.78 20.55
CA LEU A 115 31.70 15.62 19.94
C LEU A 115 32.36 16.68 19.05
N SER A 116 31.68 17.09 17.98
CA SER A 116 32.07 18.29 17.24
C SER A 116 31.76 19.57 18.04
N ASP A 117 32.43 20.67 17.71
CA ASP A 117 32.27 21.97 18.38
C ASP A 117 30.81 22.48 18.37
N ASP A 118 30.08 22.17 17.30
CA ASP A 118 28.66 22.50 17.13
C ASP A 118 27.70 21.46 17.75
N CYS A 119 28.25 20.43 18.39
CA CYS A 119 27.52 19.32 19.02
C CYS A 119 26.55 18.59 18.07
N THR A 120 26.80 18.57 16.75
CA THR A 120 25.97 17.83 15.79
C THR A 120 26.57 16.48 15.39
N LEU A 121 27.85 16.25 15.68
CA LEU A 121 28.57 15.01 15.35
C LEU A 121 29.01 14.29 16.62
N VAL A 122 28.96 12.95 16.59
CA VAL A 122 29.54 12.09 17.63
C VAL A 122 30.34 10.94 17.03
N SER A 123 31.63 10.85 17.36
CA SER A 123 32.52 9.75 16.98
C SER A 123 33.09 9.04 18.19
N TYR A 124 33.68 7.88 17.96
CA TYR A 124 34.43 7.15 18.98
C TYR A 124 35.92 7.55 18.90
N GLY A 125 36.48 8.05 19.99
CA GLY A 125 37.81 8.67 20.00
C GLY A 125 38.93 7.80 20.58
N ASN A 126 40.16 8.04 20.11
CA ASN A 126 41.39 7.65 20.80
C ASN A 126 41.86 8.87 21.64
N LEU A 127 41.61 8.81 22.95
CA LEU A 127 42.09 9.68 24.06
C LEU A 127 42.23 11.20 23.79
N HIS A 128 41.31 12.00 24.31
CA HIS A 128 41.51 13.16 25.23
C HIS A 128 40.12 13.77 25.58
N PRO A 129 39.75 13.98 26.87
CA PRO A 129 38.47 14.57 27.27
C PRO A 129 38.47 16.11 27.19
N GLN A 130 37.37 16.71 26.71
CA GLN A 130 37.11 18.16 26.78
C GLN A 130 36.04 18.50 27.84
N PRO A 131 36.12 19.65 28.55
CA PRO A 131 35.15 20.06 29.56
C PRO A 131 34.16 21.12 29.03
N LEU A 132 32.83 20.91 29.15
CA LEU A 132 31.82 21.93 28.82
C LEU A 132 30.57 21.86 29.74
N GLN A 133 29.95 23.03 29.96
CA GLN A 133 28.85 23.32 30.92
C GLN A 133 27.42 23.28 30.32
N ASP A 134 26.44 23.20 31.23
CA ASP A 134 25.02 22.83 31.10
C ASP A 134 24.04 23.97 30.65
N SER A 135 22.89 23.62 30.03
CA SER A 135 21.78 24.53 29.67
C SER A 135 20.42 23.82 29.57
N PRO A 136 19.31 24.38 30.13
CA PRO A 136 18.06 23.65 30.38
C PRO A 136 16.94 23.88 29.34
N LYS A 137 17.18 23.78 28.01
CA LYS A 137 16.12 23.95 27.00
C LYS A 137 15.99 22.80 25.99
N ARG A 138 14.73 22.41 25.78
CA ARG A 138 14.09 21.20 25.15
C ARG A 138 14.32 21.07 23.64
N PHE A 139 13.76 20.03 22.97
CA PHE A 139 12.71 20.12 21.92
C PHE A 139 12.03 18.76 21.61
N ASP A 140 10.85 18.85 20.99
CA ASP A 140 10.06 17.79 20.33
C ASP A 140 10.36 17.93 18.81
N VAL A 141 11.07 16.97 18.18
CA VAL A 141 11.70 17.19 16.84
C VAL A 141 11.73 15.91 16.00
N GLN A 142 11.54 16.07 14.69
CA GLN A 142 11.87 15.09 13.65
C GLN A 142 13.37 15.16 13.31
N VAL A 143 14.11 14.10 13.59
CA VAL A 143 15.58 14.09 13.48
C VAL A 143 16.01 13.06 12.46
N SER A 144 17.01 13.40 11.63
CA SER A 144 17.67 12.41 10.77
C SER A 144 19.13 12.22 11.16
N VAL A 145 19.61 10.98 11.15
CA VAL A 145 21.00 10.64 11.48
C VAL A 145 21.65 9.98 10.26
N VAL A 146 22.78 10.51 9.81
CA VAL A 146 23.60 9.92 8.75
C VAL A 146 24.44 8.79 9.35
N VAL A 147 24.34 7.60 8.76
CA VAL A 147 24.93 6.34 9.26
C VAL A 147 25.73 5.55 8.20
N SER A 148 25.79 6.06 6.98
CA SER A 148 26.30 5.45 5.75
C SER A 148 27.64 4.70 5.85
N GLU A 149 28.63 5.27 6.55
CA GLU A 149 30.00 4.75 6.58
C GLU A 149 30.30 3.85 7.79
N LYS A 150 29.26 3.44 8.52
CA LYS A 150 29.39 2.67 9.76
C LYS A 150 29.08 1.19 9.55
N THR A 151 29.57 0.35 10.48
CA THR A 151 29.28 -1.09 10.53
C THR A 151 28.53 -1.49 11.80
N GLN A 152 28.46 -0.60 12.78
CA GLN A 152 27.66 -0.74 13.99
C GLN A 152 27.20 0.64 14.47
N TRP A 153 25.94 0.76 14.87
CA TRP A 153 25.40 1.95 15.52
C TRP A 153 24.07 1.63 16.18
N MET A 154 23.67 2.47 17.12
CA MET A 154 22.34 2.42 17.74
C MET A 154 21.81 3.84 17.91
N ILE A 155 20.55 4.04 17.56
CA ILE A 155 19.89 5.34 17.63
C ILE A 155 18.47 5.15 18.15
N GLY A 156 17.97 6.15 18.87
CA GLY A 156 16.61 6.13 19.39
C GLY A 156 16.40 7.15 20.49
N LEU A 157 15.48 6.82 21.40
CA LEU A 157 15.16 7.65 22.56
C LEU A 157 15.35 6.86 23.84
N ALA A 158 15.72 7.55 24.92
CA ALA A 158 15.81 7.01 26.26
C ALA A 158 15.05 7.91 27.24
N HIS A 159 14.42 7.32 28.25
CA HIS A 159 13.83 8.10 29.33
C HIS A 159 14.91 8.90 30.08
N GLU A 160 14.63 10.13 30.51
CA GLU A 160 15.65 11.01 31.10
C GLU A 160 16.33 10.41 32.35
N ALA A 161 15.55 9.62 33.11
CA ALA A 161 15.96 8.99 34.37
C ALA A 161 16.53 7.58 34.22
N VAL A 162 16.84 7.11 33.00
CA VAL A 162 17.48 5.79 32.83
C VAL A 162 18.85 5.74 33.53
N THR A 163 19.22 4.56 34.01
CA THR A 163 20.56 4.31 34.57
C THR A 163 21.63 4.46 33.48
N ARG A 164 22.59 5.37 33.71
CA ARG A 164 23.66 5.70 32.74
C ARG A 164 25.02 5.07 33.06
N LYS A 165 25.11 4.27 34.12
CA LYS A 165 26.35 3.66 34.60
C LYS A 165 26.21 2.13 34.67
N GLY A 166 27.31 1.42 34.43
CA GLY A 166 27.36 -0.05 34.49
C GLY A 166 26.94 -0.72 33.19
N ASN A 167 26.51 -1.98 33.29
CA ASN A 167 26.03 -2.76 32.14
C ASN A 167 24.61 -2.33 31.79
N ILE A 168 24.46 -1.50 30.76
CA ILE A 168 23.17 -0.94 30.33
C ILE A 168 22.50 -1.91 29.36
N GLN A 169 21.33 -2.41 29.74
CA GLN A 169 20.46 -3.18 28.84
C GLN A 169 19.55 -2.22 28.08
N ILE A 170 19.68 -2.22 26.75
CA ILE A 170 18.86 -1.38 25.87
C ILE A 170 17.59 -2.13 25.51
N GLN A 171 16.50 -1.78 26.20
CA GLN A 171 15.18 -2.36 25.98
C GLN A 171 14.05 -1.47 26.56
N PRO A 172 12.80 -1.57 26.05
CA PRO A 172 11.67 -0.76 26.50
C PRO A 172 11.40 -0.80 28.00
N SER A 173 11.49 -1.97 28.65
CA SER A 173 11.27 -2.07 30.11
C SER A 173 12.30 -1.30 30.95
N ARG A 174 13.43 -0.92 30.34
CA ARG A 174 14.49 -0.09 30.93
C ARG A 174 14.44 1.36 30.46
N GLY A 175 13.40 1.74 29.73
CA GLY A 175 13.18 3.08 29.22
C GLY A 175 13.96 3.40 27.94
N PHE A 176 14.40 2.40 27.17
CA PHE A 176 15.11 2.61 25.91
C PHE A 176 14.26 2.15 24.71
N TYR A 177 14.17 3.01 23.71
CA TYR A 177 13.41 2.80 22.49
C TYR A 177 14.30 3.06 21.28
N CYS A 178 15.04 2.03 20.87
CA CYS A 178 16.13 2.17 19.90
C CYS A 178 16.03 1.14 18.77
N ILE A 179 16.62 1.49 17.64
CA ILE A 179 17.03 0.53 16.61
C ILE A 179 18.56 0.46 16.53
N VAL A 180 19.07 -0.69 16.12
CA VAL A 180 20.50 -0.99 16.04
C VAL A 180 20.86 -1.58 14.69
N MET A 181 22.02 -1.19 14.17
CA MET A 181 22.73 -1.93 13.13
C MET A 181 23.90 -2.69 13.75
N HIS A 182 24.02 -3.97 13.42
CA HIS A 182 25.14 -4.83 13.77
C HIS A 182 25.64 -5.58 12.52
N ASP A 183 26.89 -6.04 12.57
CA ASP A 183 27.53 -6.84 11.52
C ASP A 183 27.44 -6.23 10.10
N GLY A 184 27.44 -4.89 10.01
CA GLY A 184 27.51 -4.15 8.75
C GLY A 184 26.22 -4.07 7.92
N ASN A 185 25.26 -4.99 8.12
CA ASN A 185 23.99 -4.98 7.36
C ASN A 185 22.82 -5.68 8.08
N GLN A 186 22.92 -5.99 9.37
CA GLN A 186 21.81 -6.54 10.14
C GLN A 186 21.20 -5.47 11.01
N TYR A 187 19.87 -5.35 10.98
CA TYR A 187 19.13 -4.31 11.69
C TYR A 187 18.12 -4.94 12.65
N SER A 188 17.95 -4.35 13.82
CA SER A 188 16.96 -4.80 14.80
C SER A 188 16.37 -3.63 15.58
N ALA A 189 15.09 -3.73 15.94
CA ALA A 189 14.52 -2.94 17.03
C ALA A 189 14.87 -3.61 18.35
N CYS A 190 15.25 -2.80 19.34
CA CYS A 190 15.71 -3.27 20.66
C CYS A 190 14.54 -3.65 21.56
N THR A 191 13.58 -4.43 21.06
CA THR A 191 12.41 -4.96 21.79
C THR A 191 12.79 -6.12 22.71
N GLU A 192 11.82 -6.68 23.45
CA GLU A 192 12.04 -7.84 24.31
C GLU A 192 11.19 -9.02 23.82
N PRO A 193 11.77 -10.00 23.08
CA PRO A 193 13.14 -10.05 22.54
C PRO A 193 13.34 -9.14 21.31
N TRP A 194 14.61 -8.93 20.92
CA TRP A 194 14.97 -8.08 19.77
C TRP A 194 14.24 -8.51 18.49
N THR A 195 13.64 -7.54 17.80
CA THR A 195 12.89 -7.78 16.57
C THR A 195 13.76 -7.42 15.37
N ARG A 196 14.06 -8.40 14.52
CA ARG A 196 14.80 -8.18 13.28
C ARG A 196 14.01 -7.29 12.31
N LEU A 197 14.68 -6.31 11.72
CA LEU A 197 14.10 -5.42 10.71
C LEU A 197 14.45 -5.92 9.31
N ASN A 198 13.47 -5.90 8.40
CA ASN A 198 13.69 -6.25 6.99
C ASN A 198 14.00 -4.98 6.19
N VAL A 199 15.29 -4.69 6.02
CA VAL A 199 15.75 -3.50 5.31
C VAL A 199 16.25 -3.89 3.92
N LYS A 200 15.70 -3.27 2.87
CA LYS A 200 15.97 -3.63 1.46
C LYS A 200 17.39 -3.33 1.01
N SER A 201 17.95 -2.24 1.49
CA SER A 201 19.29 -1.75 1.18
C SER A 201 19.95 -1.20 2.44
N LYS A 202 21.27 -1.05 2.43
CA LYS A 202 21.97 -0.42 3.54
C LYS A 202 21.40 0.98 3.79
N LEU A 203 21.17 1.32 5.06
CA LEU A 203 20.65 2.64 5.44
C LEU A 203 21.77 3.67 5.36
N GLU A 204 21.52 4.78 4.68
CA GLU A 204 22.41 5.93 4.63
C GLU A 204 21.97 6.98 5.64
N LYS A 205 20.65 7.22 5.75
CA LYS A 205 20.03 8.06 6.78
C LYS A 205 18.83 7.40 7.43
N VAL A 206 18.71 7.56 8.75
CA VAL A 206 17.52 7.13 9.50
C VAL A 206 16.79 8.33 10.07
N GLY A 207 15.48 8.38 9.84
CA GLY A 207 14.58 9.35 10.43
C GLY A 207 13.91 8.80 11.69
N VAL A 208 13.73 9.67 12.69
CA VAL A 208 13.04 9.39 13.95
C VAL A 208 11.92 10.40 14.11
N PHE A 209 10.70 9.90 14.35
CA PHE A 209 9.50 10.70 14.57
C PHE A 209 8.79 10.27 15.85
N LEU A 210 8.44 11.24 16.70
CA LEU A 210 7.76 11.03 17.97
C LEU A 210 6.40 11.75 17.95
N ASP A 211 5.32 11.00 18.14
CA ASP A 211 4.01 11.54 18.48
C ASP A 211 3.75 11.17 19.95
N TYR A 212 4.14 12.08 20.84
CA TYR A 212 4.07 11.85 22.28
C TYR A 212 2.63 11.64 22.76
N ALA A 213 1.67 12.39 22.19
CA ALA A 213 0.25 12.32 22.57
C ALA A 213 -0.39 10.98 22.20
N LYS A 214 -0.02 10.41 21.04
CA LYS A 214 -0.49 9.08 20.60
C LYS A 214 0.39 7.93 21.08
N GLY A 215 1.50 8.21 21.74
CA GLY A 215 2.44 7.19 22.21
C GLY A 215 3.13 6.43 21.06
N LEU A 216 3.49 7.14 19.99
CA LEU A 216 4.15 6.54 18.82
C LEU A 216 5.57 7.05 18.68
N LEU A 217 6.53 6.13 18.58
CA LEU A 217 7.89 6.43 18.13
C LEU A 217 8.16 5.62 16.86
N ILE A 218 8.38 6.31 15.75
CA ILE A 218 8.51 5.74 14.41
C ILE A 218 9.94 5.93 13.91
N PHE A 219 10.52 4.86 13.40
CA PHE A 219 11.77 4.85 12.67
C PHE A 219 11.50 4.57 11.19
N TYR A 220 12.14 5.33 10.32
CA TYR A 220 12.00 5.18 8.87
C TYR A 220 13.34 5.45 8.16
N ASN A 221 13.51 4.91 6.95
CA ASN A 221 14.62 5.26 6.08
C ASN A 221 14.37 6.68 5.54
N ALA A 222 15.25 7.63 5.86
CA ALA A 222 15.03 9.03 5.49
C ALA A 222 15.33 9.33 4.00
N ASP A 223 15.86 8.36 3.25
CA ASP A 223 16.10 8.51 1.81
C ASP A 223 14.84 8.24 0.97
N ASP A 224 14.10 7.18 1.31
CA ASP A 224 12.92 6.74 0.54
C ASP A 224 11.61 6.77 1.35
N MET A 225 11.67 7.28 2.58
CA MET A 225 10.55 7.32 3.54
C MET A 225 9.96 5.94 3.88
N SER A 226 10.67 4.84 3.59
CA SER A 226 10.19 3.50 3.93
C SER A 226 10.20 3.26 5.43
N TRP A 227 9.13 2.66 5.92
CA TRP A 227 8.98 2.34 7.34
C TRP A 227 9.99 1.28 7.79
N LEU A 228 10.59 1.49 8.96
CA LEU A 228 11.50 0.52 9.59
C LEU A 228 10.86 -0.14 10.81
N TYR A 229 10.40 0.67 11.78
CA TYR A 229 9.79 0.15 13.00
C TYR A 229 8.92 1.19 13.72
N THR A 230 7.99 0.74 14.56
CA THR A 230 7.20 1.62 15.44
C THR A 230 7.07 1.03 16.84
N PHE A 231 7.54 1.76 17.85
CA PHE A 231 7.16 1.52 19.24
C PHE A 231 5.81 2.19 19.52
N ARG A 232 4.90 1.45 20.16
CA ARG A 232 3.56 1.92 20.53
C ARG A 232 3.38 1.81 22.04
N GLU A 233 3.75 2.85 22.76
CA GLU A 233 3.74 2.86 24.22
C GLU A 233 3.38 4.24 24.76
N LYS A 234 2.78 4.28 25.96
CA LYS A 234 2.66 5.53 26.70
C LYS A 234 4.00 5.83 27.35
N PHE A 235 4.72 6.82 26.83
CA PHE A 235 6.02 7.21 27.37
C PHE A 235 5.83 7.96 28.70
N PRO A 236 6.22 7.37 29.85
CA PRO A 236 6.05 8.04 31.13
C PRO A 236 7.18 9.05 31.27
N GLY A 237 6.91 10.35 31.10
CA GLY A 237 7.92 11.38 31.33
C GLY A 237 8.85 11.64 30.15
N LYS A 238 9.82 12.54 30.36
CA LYS A 238 10.59 13.13 29.26
C LYS A 238 11.50 12.08 28.61
N LEU A 239 11.45 12.03 27.28
CA LEU A 239 12.39 11.27 26.47
C LEU A 239 13.51 12.18 25.99
N CYS A 240 14.73 11.64 25.97
CA CYS A 240 15.94 12.27 25.46
C CYS A 240 16.48 11.45 24.29
N SER A 241 17.14 12.11 23.35
CA SER A 241 17.81 11.42 22.25
C SER A 241 18.93 10.50 22.76
N TYR A 242 19.01 9.30 22.20
CA TYR A 242 20.05 8.31 22.49
C TYR A 242 20.80 7.95 21.23
N PHE A 243 22.12 8.15 21.23
CA PHE A 243 23.01 7.82 20.12
C PHE A 243 24.22 7.04 20.62
N SER A 244 24.53 5.93 19.96
CA SER A 244 25.74 5.15 20.19
C SER A 244 26.39 4.82 18.85
N PRO A 245 27.60 5.34 18.55
CA PRO A 245 28.28 5.10 17.28
C PRO A 245 28.86 3.68 17.16
N GLY A 246 28.63 2.78 18.12
CA GLY A 246 29.31 1.48 18.18
C GLY A 246 30.81 1.62 18.49
N GLN A 247 31.49 0.49 18.68
CA GLN A 247 32.92 0.50 18.96
C GLN A 247 33.73 0.56 17.66
N SER A 248 34.86 1.25 17.69
CA SER A 248 35.87 1.16 16.62
C SER A 248 36.60 -0.18 16.74
N HIS A 249 36.78 -0.88 15.62
CA HIS A 249 37.52 -2.13 15.60
C HIS A 249 39.03 -1.87 15.46
N ALA A 250 39.87 -2.75 16.02
CA ALA A 250 41.34 -2.63 15.93
C ALA A 250 41.87 -2.62 14.48
N ASN A 251 41.09 -3.09 13.51
CA ASN A 251 41.40 -3.07 12.07
C ASN A 251 40.95 -1.77 11.36
N GLY A 252 40.58 -0.72 12.10
CA GLY A 252 40.19 0.58 11.54
C GLY A 252 38.74 0.68 11.03
N LYS A 253 37.90 -0.34 11.25
CA LYS A 253 36.46 -0.28 10.88
C LYS A 253 35.63 0.50 11.92
N ASN A 254 34.51 1.07 11.46
CA ASN A 254 33.51 1.80 12.25
C ASN A 254 33.96 3.14 12.88
N VAL A 255 35.06 3.73 12.40
CA VAL A 255 35.67 4.95 12.96
C VAL A 255 34.89 6.24 12.65
N GLN A 256 34.00 6.22 11.67
CA GLN A 256 33.25 7.40 11.23
C GLN A 256 32.18 7.84 12.26
N PRO A 257 31.96 9.16 12.43
CA PRO A 257 30.95 9.68 13.35
C PRO A 257 29.52 9.34 12.91
N LEU A 258 28.60 9.30 13.86
CA LEU A 258 27.19 9.56 13.58
C LEU A 258 27.02 11.06 13.40
N ARG A 259 26.37 11.47 12.31
CA ARG A 259 26.07 12.89 12.04
C ARG A 259 24.58 13.15 12.24
N ILE A 260 24.23 14.09 13.10
CA ILE A 260 22.84 14.53 13.27
C ILE A 260 22.57 15.61 12.24
N ASN A 261 21.66 15.31 11.32
CA ASN A 261 21.09 16.28 10.42
C ASN A 261 19.73 16.69 10.98
N THR A 262 19.65 17.92 11.48
CA THR A 262 18.37 18.58 11.66
C THR A 262 17.89 18.98 10.27
N ILE A 263 16.88 18.28 9.74
CA ILE A 263 16.31 18.68 8.46
C ILE A 263 15.49 19.95 8.73
N ARG A 264 15.97 21.08 8.24
CA ARG A 264 15.10 22.24 7.99
C ARG A 264 14.34 21.92 6.70
N ILE A 265 13.12 21.41 6.82
CA ILE A 265 12.18 21.35 5.68
C ILE A 265 11.44 22.66 5.65
#